data_AF-D6AV63-F1
#
_entry.id   AF-D6AV63-F1
#
_cell.length_a   1.000
_cell.length_b   1.000
_cell.length_c   1.000
_cell.angle_alpha   90.00
_cell.angle_beta   90.00
_cell.angle_gamma   90.00
#
_symmetry.space_group_name_H-M   'P 1'
#
loop_
_entity.id
_entity.type
_entity.pdbx_description
1 polymer ?
#
loop_
_entity_poly.entity_id
_entity_poly.type
_entity_poly.pdbx_seq_one_letter_code
_entity_poly.pdbx_strand_id
1 'polypeptide(L)'
;MGHELESVLREVTCGARKTCRGAVRLTAMGPLEFDRSDPLPDLYDPLILFYERGGEFLQGGAGFIDLTGISIKLKSLAAHLASMPFLSLRTTTLDAMDVEGRVSCYKATEGSLPGIIRRRLADTGESLDEVIRSKNSWQQTGGLELAERGASNVTYVQIGDIEAAGMIERIIEVSP
;
A
#
# COMPACT_ATOMS: atom_id res chain seq x y z
N MET A 1 16.74 -23.96 15.95
CA MET A 1 15.77 -23.07 15.26
C MET A 1 14.54 -22.76 16.11
N GLY A 2 13.79 -23.75 16.63
CA GLY A 2 12.56 -23.48 17.42
C GLY A 2 12.78 -22.69 18.72
N HIS A 3 13.76 -23.04 19.54
CA HIS A 3 13.99 -22.37 20.85
C HIS A 3 14.50 -20.93 20.73
N GLU A 4 15.30 -20.63 19.72
CA GLU A 4 15.85 -19.29 19.45
C GLU A 4 14.75 -18.34 18.95
N LEU A 5 13.93 -18.80 18.00
CA LEU A 5 12.74 -18.08 17.55
C LEU A 5 11.80 -17.77 18.72
N GLU A 6 11.51 -18.75 19.58
CA GLU A 6 10.65 -18.52 20.75
C GLU A 6 11.25 -17.54 21.77
N SER A 7 12.58 -17.40 21.83
CA SER A 7 13.23 -16.39 22.67
C SER A 7 12.98 -14.98 22.14
N VAL A 8 13.21 -14.76 20.84
CA VAL A 8 12.98 -13.46 20.18
C VAL A 8 11.50 -13.07 20.22
N LEU A 9 10.61 -14.04 20.01
CA LEU A 9 9.17 -13.80 19.97
C LEU A 9 8.56 -13.41 21.33
N ARG A 10 9.28 -13.58 22.45
CA ARG A 10 8.77 -13.18 23.78
C ARG A 10 8.66 -11.66 23.92
N GLU A 11 9.49 -10.91 23.21
CA GLU A 11 9.59 -9.46 23.33
C GLU A 11 8.65 -8.70 22.40
N VAL A 12 8.02 -9.39 21.43
CA VAL A 12 7.11 -8.77 20.45
C VAL A 12 5.63 -8.98 20.78
N THR A 13 4.77 -8.12 20.23
CA THR A 13 3.32 -8.19 20.41
C THR A 13 2.74 -9.54 19.93
N CYS A 14 1.59 -9.93 20.49
CA CYS A 14 0.93 -11.21 20.18
C CYS A 14 0.59 -11.36 18.68
N GLY A 15 0.23 -10.25 18.01
CA GLY A 15 -0.01 -10.21 16.57
C GLY A 15 1.25 -10.54 15.78
N ALA A 16 2.33 -9.78 15.99
CA ALA A 16 3.60 -10.00 15.32
C ALA A 16 4.12 -11.43 15.50
N ARG A 17 3.96 -11.99 16.71
CA ARG A 17 4.32 -13.37 17.02
C ARG A 17 3.65 -14.40 16.10
N LYS A 18 2.34 -14.25 15.89
CA LYS A 18 1.57 -15.17 15.04
C LYS A 18 2.01 -15.07 13.57
N THR A 19 2.25 -13.84 13.10
CA THR A 19 2.64 -13.60 11.71
C THR A 19 4.04 -14.13 11.42
N CYS A 20 5.02 -13.88 12.29
CA CYS A 20 6.37 -14.44 12.15
C CYS A 20 6.36 -15.97 12.18
N ARG A 21 5.57 -16.60 13.07
CA ARG A 21 5.40 -18.06 13.07
C ARG A 21 4.76 -18.58 11.77
N GLY A 22 3.81 -17.84 11.22
CA GLY A 22 3.18 -18.14 9.93
C GLY A 22 4.18 -18.10 8.78
N ALA A 23 5.00 -17.04 8.71
CA ALA A 23 6.04 -16.89 7.69
C ALA A 23 7.07 -18.03 7.76
N VAL A 24 7.60 -18.34 8.95
CA VAL A 24 8.55 -19.46 9.15
C VAL A 24 7.93 -20.79 8.70
N ARG A 25 6.66 -21.04 9.03
CA ARG A 25 5.96 -22.25 8.58
C ARG A 25 5.78 -22.28 7.06
N LEU A 26 5.45 -21.15 6.43
CA LEU A 26 5.30 -21.07 4.98
C LEU A 26 6.62 -21.38 4.26
N THR A 27 7.71 -20.78 4.71
CA THR A 27 9.05 -21.05 4.17
C THR A 27 9.49 -22.49 4.38
N ALA A 28 9.16 -23.07 5.54
CA ALA A 28 9.48 -24.46 5.86
C ALA A 28 8.66 -25.48 5.06
N MET A 29 7.54 -25.09 4.44
CA MET A 29 6.72 -26.00 3.62
C MET A 29 7.40 -26.41 2.31
N GLY A 30 8.52 -25.78 1.92
CA GLY A 30 9.27 -26.13 0.71
C GLY A 30 8.44 -26.06 -0.57
N PRO A 31 8.98 -26.48 -1.72
CA PRO A 31 8.16 -26.74 -2.89
C PRO A 31 7.21 -27.90 -2.58
N LEU A 32 5.91 -27.63 -2.58
CA LEU A 32 4.87 -28.66 -2.46
C LEU A 32 4.98 -29.62 -3.66
N GLU A 33 4.76 -30.92 -3.46
CA GLU A 33 4.66 -31.91 -4.55
C GLU A 33 3.46 -31.67 -5.50
N PHE A 34 2.69 -30.61 -5.28
CA PHE A 34 1.72 -30.12 -6.23
C PHE A 34 2.46 -29.29 -7.28
N ASP A 35 2.27 -29.66 -8.55
CA ASP A 35 2.68 -28.96 -9.77
C ASP A 35 2.20 -27.50 -9.76
N ARG A 36 2.87 -26.67 -8.96
CA ARG A 36 2.69 -25.23 -8.91
C ARG A 36 3.73 -24.65 -9.85
N SER A 37 3.23 -24.00 -10.90
CA SER A 37 4.06 -23.24 -11.84
C SER A 37 4.84 -22.12 -11.16
N ASP A 38 4.36 -21.63 -10.01
CA ASP A 38 4.93 -20.48 -9.31
C ASP A 38 5.33 -20.83 -7.87
N PRO A 39 6.50 -20.36 -7.41
CA PRO A 39 6.93 -20.51 -6.02
C PRO A 39 5.96 -19.79 -5.07
N LEU A 40 5.90 -20.26 -3.82
CA LEU A 40 5.20 -19.52 -2.77
C LEU A 40 5.80 -18.12 -2.64
N PRO A 41 4.97 -17.08 -2.43
CA PRO A 41 5.48 -15.72 -2.27
C PRO A 41 6.36 -15.66 -1.01
N ASP A 42 7.47 -14.94 -1.11
CA ASP A 42 8.25 -14.61 0.07
C ASP A 42 7.44 -13.66 0.96
N LEU A 43 7.27 -14.06 2.23
CA LEU A 43 6.56 -13.27 3.22
C LEU A 43 7.50 -12.43 4.09
N TYR A 44 8.81 -12.67 4.08
CA TYR A 44 9.74 -11.92 4.93
C TYR A 44 9.87 -10.47 4.47
N ASP A 45 10.19 -10.24 3.21
CA ASP A 45 10.35 -8.89 2.67
C ASP A 45 9.11 -8.00 2.90
N PRO A 46 7.86 -8.43 2.58
CA PRO A 46 6.68 -7.63 2.87
C PRO A 46 6.46 -7.37 4.37
N LEU A 47 6.74 -8.35 5.24
CA LEU A 47 6.55 -8.20 6.68
C LEU A 47 7.58 -7.29 7.32
N ILE A 48 8.85 -7.39 6.89
CA ILE A 48 9.93 -6.51 7.34
C ILE A 48 9.58 -5.08 6.94
N LEU A 49 9.24 -4.84 5.67
CA LEU A 49 8.86 -3.51 5.18
C LEU A 49 7.63 -2.94 5.92
N PHE A 50 6.65 -3.79 6.25
CA PHE A 50 5.49 -3.39 7.02
C PHE A 50 5.90 -2.89 8.42
N TYR A 51 6.72 -3.63 9.16
CA TYR A 51 7.15 -3.22 10.51
C TYR A 51 8.12 -2.04 10.50
N GLU A 52 9.06 -1.97 9.54
CA GLU A 52 10.01 -0.86 9.42
C GLU A 52 9.32 0.48 9.12
N ARG A 53 8.16 0.44 8.44
CA ARG A 53 7.30 1.61 8.21
C ARG A 53 6.33 1.88 9.36
N GLY A 54 6.56 1.32 10.55
CA GLY A 54 5.71 1.52 11.73
C GLY A 54 4.35 0.84 11.64
N GLY A 55 4.20 -0.15 10.74
CA GLY A 55 2.99 -0.92 10.60
C GLY A 55 2.68 -1.70 11.88
N GLU A 56 1.50 -1.44 12.42
CA GLU A 56 0.94 -2.19 13.54
C GLU A 56 -0.40 -2.78 13.14
N PHE A 57 -0.75 -3.92 13.73
CA PHE A 57 -2.07 -4.49 13.56
C PHE A 57 -2.59 -5.17 14.81
N LEU A 58 -3.90 -5.10 14.99
CA LEU A 58 -4.62 -5.78 16.06
C LEU A 58 -5.64 -6.74 15.46
N GLN A 59 -5.69 -7.96 15.98
CA GLN A 59 -6.75 -8.89 15.61
C GLN A 59 -7.97 -8.61 16.49
N GLY A 60 -9.00 -7.99 15.90
CA GLY A 60 -10.26 -7.70 16.58
C GLY A 60 -11.10 -8.97 16.79
N GLY A 61 -11.89 -9.00 17.86
CA GLY A 61 -12.73 -10.14 18.26
C GLY A 61 -13.86 -10.54 17.30
N ALA A 62 -14.02 -9.86 16.16
CA ALA A 62 -15.09 -10.09 15.18
C ALA A 62 -14.60 -10.59 13.80
N GLY A 63 -13.37 -11.10 13.71
CA GLY A 63 -12.82 -11.56 12.43
C GLY A 63 -12.31 -10.43 11.53
N PHE A 64 -11.79 -9.37 12.13
CA PHE A 64 -11.16 -8.25 11.43
C PHE A 64 -9.69 -8.11 11.87
N ILE A 65 -8.87 -7.60 10.96
CA ILE A 65 -7.54 -7.08 11.25
C ILE A 65 -7.68 -5.55 11.26
N ASP A 66 -7.41 -4.93 12.39
CA ASP A 66 -7.30 -3.47 12.49
C ASP A 66 -5.86 -3.06 12.17
N LEU A 67 -5.70 -2.16 11.20
CA LEU A 67 -4.45 -1.51 10.81
C LEU A 67 -4.51 -0.04 11.23
N THR A 68 -4.54 0.22 12.54
CA THR A 68 -4.46 1.56 13.12
C THR A 68 -5.55 2.50 12.56
N GLY A 69 -6.81 2.07 12.67
CA GLY A 69 -7.98 2.83 12.22
C GLY A 69 -8.55 2.40 10.86
N ILE A 70 -7.90 1.47 10.16
CA ILE A 70 -8.47 0.77 9.00
C ILE A 70 -8.80 -0.67 9.39
N SER A 71 -10.08 -1.03 9.39
CA SER A 71 -10.51 -2.40 9.72
C SER A 71 -10.70 -3.24 8.46
N ILE A 72 -9.85 -4.25 8.29
CA ILE A 72 -9.90 -5.20 7.17
C ILE A 72 -10.62 -6.46 7.63
N LYS A 73 -11.75 -6.78 6.99
CA LYS A 73 -12.46 -8.03 7.25
C LYS A 73 -11.62 -9.22 6.77
N LEU A 74 -11.39 -10.20 7.63
CA LEU A 74 -10.83 -11.48 7.22
C LEU A 74 -11.81 -12.17 6.28
N LYS A 75 -11.33 -12.43 5.07
CA LYS A 75 -12.09 -13.16 4.05
C LYS A 75 -11.91 -14.66 4.24
N SER A 76 -12.88 -15.44 3.77
CA SER A 76 -12.67 -16.87 3.57
C SER A 76 -11.56 -17.10 2.56
N LEU A 77 -10.93 -18.28 2.57
CA LEU A 77 -9.87 -18.62 1.62
C LEU A 77 -10.32 -18.42 0.16
N ALA A 78 -11.52 -18.90 -0.19
CA ALA A 78 -12.09 -18.72 -1.52
C ALA A 78 -12.26 -17.24 -1.92
N ALA A 79 -12.69 -16.39 -0.99
CA ALA A 79 -12.84 -14.96 -1.23
C ALA A 79 -11.49 -14.22 -1.28
N HIS A 80 -10.44 -14.75 -0.65
CA HIS A 80 -9.08 -14.23 -0.73
C HIS A 80 -8.42 -14.59 -2.07
N LEU A 81 -8.66 -15.81 -2.57
CA LEU A 81 -8.19 -16.25 -3.88
C LEU A 81 -8.86 -15.48 -5.04
N ALA A 82 -10.06 -14.93 -4.81
CA ALA A 82 -10.77 -14.11 -5.79
C ALA A 82 -10.38 -12.62 -5.74
N SER A 83 -9.62 -12.16 -4.74
CA SER A 83 -9.18 -10.76 -4.69
C SER A 83 -7.91 -10.52 -5.48
N MET A 84 -7.88 -9.43 -6.23
CA MET A 84 -6.67 -8.95 -6.89
C MET A 84 -5.64 -8.54 -5.80
N PRO A 85 -4.44 -9.14 -5.76
CA PRO A 85 -3.42 -8.76 -4.79
C PRO A 85 -3.00 -7.29 -5.02
N PHE A 86 -2.59 -6.62 -3.94
CA PHE A 86 -2.00 -5.28 -4.04
C PHE A 86 -0.75 -5.36 -4.93
N LEU A 87 -0.68 -4.46 -5.91
CA LEU A 87 0.10 -4.67 -7.13
C LEU A 87 1.63 -4.60 -6.93
N SER A 88 2.14 -3.99 -5.85
CA SER A 88 3.59 -3.78 -5.74
C SER A 88 4.11 -3.51 -4.34
N LEU A 89 5.32 -4.02 -4.12
CA LEU A 89 6.15 -3.81 -2.93
C LEU A 89 7.39 -2.96 -3.25
N ARG A 90 7.44 -2.31 -4.42
CA ARG A 90 8.58 -1.49 -4.80
C ARG A 90 8.71 -0.30 -3.85
N THR A 91 9.88 -0.16 -3.24
CA THR A 91 10.18 0.90 -2.27
C THR A 91 9.83 2.27 -2.80
N THR A 92 10.17 2.58 -4.06
CA THR A 92 9.87 3.88 -4.68
C THR A 92 8.37 4.21 -4.78
N THR A 93 7.53 3.19 -4.96
CA THR A 93 6.07 3.37 -5.00
C THR A 93 5.52 3.57 -3.62
N LEU A 94 5.99 2.77 -2.65
CA LEU A 94 5.62 2.91 -1.25
C LEU A 94 6.05 4.28 -0.71
N ASP A 95 7.26 4.74 -1.01
CA ASP A 95 7.77 6.07 -0.65
C ASP A 95 6.95 7.20 -1.27
N ALA A 96 6.48 7.02 -2.51
CA ALA A 96 5.62 8.02 -3.15
C ALA A 96 4.22 8.07 -2.52
N MET A 97 3.73 6.94 -2.01
CA MET A 97 2.46 6.86 -1.28
C MET A 97 2.60 7.33 0.17
N ASP A 98 3.79 7.23 0.75
CA ASP A 98 4.05 7.55 2.15
C ASP A 98 3.97 9.06 2.37
N VAL A 99 3.04 9.46 3.23
CA VAL A 99 2.85 10.86 3.61
C VAL A 99 1.97 10.97 4.84
N GLU A 100 2.30 11.92 5.71
CA GLU A 100 1.52 12.20 6.90
C GLU A 100 0.15 12.80 6.55
N GLY A 101 -0.85 12.41 7.35
CA GLY A 101 -2.21 12.96 7.29
C GLY A 101 -3.14 12.22 6.34
N ARG A 102 -4.35 12.75 6.18
CA ARG A 102 -5.35 12.20 5.25
C ARG A 102 -5.07 12.70 3.85
N VAL A 103 -4.95 11.75 2.92
CA VAL A 103 -4.68 12.04 1.51
C VAL A 103 -5.74 11.43 0.62
N SER A 104 -6.10 12.16 -0.43
CA SER A 104 -6.96 11.68 -1.52
C SER A 104 -6.22 11.81 -2.84
N CYS A 105 -6.25 10.75 -3.66
CA CYS A 105 -5.60 10.74 -4.96
C CYS A 105 -6.61 10.96 -6.09
N TYR A 106 -6.17 11.65 -7.14
CA TYR A 106 -6.97 12.02 -8.29
C TYR A 106 -6.19 11.76 -9.59
N LYS A 107 -6.89 11.25 -10.60
CA LYS A 107 -6.36 11.12 -11.97
C LYS A 107 -7.12 12.02 -12.93
N ALA A 108 -6.45 12.48 -13.99
CA ALA A 108 -7.11 13.13 -15.11
C ALA A 108 -7.99 12.13 -15.89
N THR A 109 -9.14 12.56 -16.39
CA THR A 109 -10.07 11.68 -17.13
C THR A 109 -9.65 11.45 -18.58
N GLU A 110 -9.10 12.46 -19.27
CA GLU A 110 -8.68 12.36 -20.69
C GLU A 110 -7.54 13.32 -21.06
N GLY A 111 -6.71 12.93 -22.04
CA GLY A 111 -5.85 13.84 -22.83
C GLY A 111 -4.61 14.46 -22.17
N SER A 112 -4.40 14.30 -20.86
CA SER A 112 -3.20 14.80 -20.17
C SER A 112 -2.17 13.71 -19.90
N LEU A 113 -0.88 14.07 -19.90
CA LEU A 113 0.21 13.20 -19.43
C LEU A 113 -0.18 12.54 -18.10
N PRO A 114 0.19 11.27 -17.85
CA PRO A 114 -0.19 10.55 -16.65
C PRO A 114 0.41 11.25 -15.43
N GLY A 115 -0.38 12.10 -14.80
CA GLY A 115 -0.06 12.73 -13.53
C GLY A 115 -1.13 12.32 -12.54
N ILE A 116 -0.69 11.92 -11.35
CA ILE A 116 -1.60 11.79 -10.21
C ILE A 116 -1.47 13.06 -9.40
N ILE A 117 -2.60 13.65 -9.04
CA ILE A 117 -2.64 14.69 -8.03
C ILE A 117 -3.04 14.04 -6.71
N ARG A 118 -2.28 14.30 -5.66
CA ARG A 118 -2.69 14.00 -4.29
C ARG A 118 -3.07 15.30 -3.59
N ARG A 119 -4.21 15.30 -2.90
CA ARG A 119 -4.63 16.38 -2.01
C ARG A 119 -4.35 15.96 -0.58
N ARG A 120 -3.50 16.71 0.11
CA ARG A 120 -3.21 16.54 1.53
C ARG A 120 -4.04 17.51 2.33
N LEU A 121 -4.71 17.02 3.37
CA LEU A 121 -5.39 17.87 4.33
C LEU A 121 -4.45 18.09 5.51
N ALA A 122 -3.91 19.30 5.65
CA ALA A 122 -3.12 19.66 6.82
C ALA A 122 -4.04 19.80 8.05
N ASP A 123 -3.46 19.61 9.25
CA ASP A 123 -4.19 19.79 10.51
C ASP A 123 -4.75 21.21 10.69
N THR A 124 -4.16 22.19 10.00
CA THR A 124 -4.61 23.59 9.95
C THR A 124 -5.85 23.81 9.07
N GLY A 125 -6.32 22.77 8.37
CA GLY A 125 -7.44 22.84 7.42
C GLY A 125 -7.05 23.32 6.02
N GLU A 126 -5.78 23.64 5.79
CA GLU A 126 -5.26 23.96 4.47
C GLU A 126 -5.12 22.69 3.61
N SER A 127 -5.62 22.74 2.38
CA SER A 127 -5.40 21.68 1.40
C SER A 127 -4.17 21.99 0.57
N LEU A 128 -3.21 21.06 0.54
CA LEU A 128 -2.05 21.13 -0.34
C LEU A 128 -2.20 20.09 -1.45
N ASP A 129 -2.29 20.57 -2.69
CA ASP A 129 -2.35 19.73 -3.87
C ASP A 129 -0.95 19.55 -4.44
N GLU A 130 -0.55 18.30 -4.68
CA GLU A 130 0.74 17.95 -5.24
C GLU A 130 0.58 16.99 -6.41
N VAL A 131 1.41 17.12 -7.45
CA VAL A 131 1.41 16.24 -8.62
C VAL A 131 2.71 15.47 -8.72
N ILE A 132 2.61 14.19 -9.10
CA ILE A 132 3.74 13.38 -9.53
C ILE A 132 3.61 13.14 -11.04
N ARG A 133 4.68 13.44 -11.79
CA ARG A 133 4.74 13.27 -13.26
C ARG A 133 5.94 12.47 -13.74
N SER A 134 6.92 12.25 -12.86
CA SER A 134 8.12 11.49 -13.14
C SER A 134 8.66 10.86 -11.86
N LYS A 135 9.71 10.05 -12.00
CA LYS A 135 10.49 9.53 -10.87
C LYS A 135 11.06 10.70 -10.04
N ASN A 136 10.71 10.70 -8.76
CA ASN A 136 11.11 11.62 -7.69
C ASN A 136 10.47 13.02 -7.66
N SER A 137 9.93 13.29 -6.47
CA SER A 137 9.30 14.50 -5.93
C SER A 137 7.89 14.82 -6.40
N TRP A 138 7.00 14.80 -5.42
CA TRP A 138 5.70 15.47 -5.49
C TRP A 138 5.93 16.98 -5.57
N GLN A 139 5.32 17.63 -6.57
CA GLN A 139 5.44 19.07 -6.77
C GLN A 139 4.09 19.75 -6.50
N GLN A 140 4.10 20.86 -5.77
CA GLN A 140 2.88 21.63 -5.53
C GLN A 140 2.23 22.02 -6.86
N THR A 141 0.91 21.90 -6.93
CA THR A 141 0.12 22.19 -8.12
C THR A 141 -1.18 22.90 -7.75
N GLY A 142 -1.67 23.78 -8.61
CA GLY A 142 -3.03 24.32 -8.54
C GLY A 142 -4.02 23.59 -9.46
N GLY A 143 -3.62 22.44 -10.04
CA GLY A 143 -4.36 21.80 -11.12
C GLY A 143 -5.78 21.35 -10.76
N LEU A 144 -5.97 20.87 -9.52
CA LEU A 144 -7.28 20.44 -9.03
C LEU A 144 -8.17 21.65 -8.71
N GLU A 145 -7.65 22.66 -8.02
CA GLU A 145 -8.38 23.92 -7.80
C GLU A 145 -8.81 24.60 -9.10
N LEU A 146 -7.94 24.63 -10.12
CA LEU A 146 -8.28 25.20 -11.43
C LEU A 146 -9.39 24.42 -12.13
N ALA A 147 -9.41 23.09 -12.00
CA ALA A 147 -10.47 22.25 -12.54
C ALA A 147 -11.80 22.48 -11.79
N GLU A 148 -11.76 22.55 -10.46
CA GLU A 148 -12.94 22.81 -9.60
C GLU A 148 -13.57 24.19 -9.91
N ARG A 149 -12.76 25.19 -10.27
CA ARG A 149 -13.22 26.53 -10.68
C ARG A 149 -13.66 26.61 -12.15
N GLY A 150 -13.54 25.54 -12.93
CA GLY A 150 -13.83 25.55 -14.37
C GLY A 150 -12.83 26.37 -15.20
N ALA A 151 -11.65 26.66 -14.66
CA ALA A 151 -10.56 27.41 -15.31
C ALA A 151 -9.53 26.49 -16.00
N SER A 152 -9.78 25.18 -16.01
CA SER A 152 -8.96 24.16 -16.66
C SER A 152 -9.84 23.31 -17.57
N ASN A 153 -9.29 22.89 -18.71
CA ASN A 153 -9.94 21.93 -19.62
C ASN A 153 -9.73 20.46 -19.17
N VAL A 154 -9.01 20.24 -18.07
CA VAL A 154 -8.72 18.91 -17.53
C VAL A 154 -9.65 18.61 -16.36
N THR A 155 -10.40 17.52 -16.48
CA THR A 155 -11.24 17.00 -15.39
C THR A 155 -10.47 15.95 -14.60
N TYR A 156 -10.59 16.00 -13.28
CA TYR A 156 -9.99 15.02 -12.37
C TYR A 156 -11.06 14.20 -11.67
N VAL A 157 -10.80 12.90 -11.48
CA VAL A 157 -11.65 11.99 -10.71
C VAL A 157 -10.86 11.39 -9.57
N GLN A 158 -11.49 11.29 -8.40
CA GLN A 158 -10.91 10.64 -7.24
C GLN A 158 -10.75 9.14 -7.49
N ILE A 159 -9.62 8.58 -7.09
CA ILE A 159 -9.29 7.15 -7.20
C ILE A 159 -8.88 6.58 -5.86
N GLY A 160 -8.99 5.25 -5.72
CA GLY A 160 -8.53 4.55 -4.53
C GLY A 160 -7.03 4.26 -4.55
N ASP A 161 -6.47 3.89 -3.40
CA ASP A 161 -5.03 3.70 -3.19
C ASP A 161 -4.40 2.65 -4.11
N ILE A 162 -5.14 1.56 -4.41
CA ILE A 162 -4.67 0.50 -5.32
C ILE A 162 -4.47 1.05 -6.73
N GLU A 163 -5.42 1.84 -7.21
CA GLU A 163 -5.35 2.44 -8.54
C GLU A 163 -4.27 3.52 -8.59
N ALA A 164 -4.13 4.30 -7.51
CA ALA A 164 -3.09 5.30 -7.37
C ALA A 164 -1.69 4.65 -7.43
N ALA A 165 -1.44 3.61 -6.62
CA ALA A 165 -0.16 2.90 -6.61
C ALA A 165 0.22 2.33 -7.99
N GLY A 166 -0.73 1.69 -8.69
CA GLY A 166 -0.49 1.17 -10.04
C GLY A 166 -0.23 2.26 -11.08
N MET A 167 -0.78 3.47 -10.90
CA MET A 167 -0.43 4.62 -11.74
C MET A 167 0.95 5.18 -11.41
N ILE A 168 1.32 5.29 -10.12
CA ILE A 168 2.64 5.74 -9.68
C ILE A 168 3.73 4.85 -10.26
N GLU A 169 3.54 3.53 -10.22
CA GLU A 169 4.50 2.59 -10.80
C GLU A 169 4.73 2.84 -12.28
N ARG A 170 3.65 2.99 -13.06
CA ARG A 170 3.77 3.29 -14.49
C ARG A 170 4.51 4.60 -14.75
N ILE A 171 4.26 5.64 -13.93
CA ILE A 171 4.97 6.93 -14.03
C ILE A 171 6.46 6.76 -13.74
N ILE A 172 6.80 5.97 -12.71
CA ILE A 172 8.19 5.72 -12.31
C ILE A 172 8.92 4.86 -13.36
N GLU A 173 8.26 3.86 -13.94
CA GLU A 173 8.83 2.96 -14.96
C GLU A 173 9.09 3.66 -16.30
N VAL A 174 8.27 4.63 -16.67
CA VAL A 174 8.39 5.37 -17.95
C VAL A 174 9.40 6.53 -17.85
N SER A 175 9.81 6.90 -16.64
CA SER A 175 10.81 7.95 -16.41
C SER A 175 12.23 7.39 -16.59
N PRO A 176 13.04 7.92 -17.53
CA PRO A 176 14.43 7.48 -17.74
C PRO A 176 15.35 7.73 -16.53
#